data_AF-A0A9W7F082-F1
#
_entry.id   AF-A0A9W7F082-F1
#
_cell.length_a   1.000
_cell.length_b   1.000
_cell.length_c   1.000
_cell.angle_alpha   90.00
_cell.angle_beta   90.00
_cell.angle_gamma   90.00
#
_symmetry.space_group_name_H-M   'P 1'
#
loop_
_entity.id
_entity.type
_entity.pdbx_description
1 polymer ?
#
loop_
_entity_poly.entity_id
_entity_poly.type
_entity_poly.pdbx_seq_one_letter_code
_entity_poly.pdbx_strand_id
1 'polypeptide(L)'
;MIRSKTFLLSICTFCVLNLCLPFNPLSSVNMPKASDISIARSQRDFVHRRRITTELNAESEGLDRRQFNELAFAATGLGVSFLGTRENSKEEYGLWGVLPIGPYKRKKTIMEEIVPDEVWTFDQKFGILNVQVPVRSVVVKLSEGGLLVYNPVAATQEFLDLLKPLVSKYGEVKHIVLGTVAIEHKVYAGVFAQKFSKASVWLQPGQYAFPSNLPNSFLGFPAGRTRPIPESIEDFPTELKEDFDKAMIGPLISRDGAFGETVLYHKKSKTLLVTDTVLEVTDEVPPIFRDDPAPLIYHARDTITDVVDPKDEATLRRGWRRVVLFGLFFQPSAIKIKEAGVAFKERLPSINPDFLGIYPWDWIGDDNKSFEALTGGLLVAPILQKLILNRNPVETLDFADTVSKWDIVRIIPAHLKNNLKYNGADYRAAFDFLTAEGPKPGKPKPLEADFQTLNDANVNLLESGAVSPTPPLPGTPGVTRQEIIAKSAYGCRDNICSPKAKA
;
A
#
# COMPACT_ATOMS: atom_id res chain seq x y z
N MET A 1 22.98 16.60 -23.08
CA MET A 1 22.19 15.46 -23.56
C MET A 1 22.40 14.27 -22.61
N ILE A 2 21.92 14.38 -21.36
CA ILE A 2 21.77 13.28 -20.39
C ILE A 2 20.50 13.63 -19.60
N ARG A 3 19.36 13.08 -20.04
CA ARG A 3 18.04 13.33 -19.43
C ARG A 3 17.91 12.46 -18.18
N SER A 4 17.61 13.10 -17.06
CA SER A 4 17.21 12.49 -15.80
C SER A 4 16.07 11.48 -16.04
N LYS A 5 16.33 10.20 -15.74
CA LYS A 5 15.36 9.10 -15.72
C LYS A 5 15.13 8.72 -14.26
N THR A 6 14.22 9.43 -13.58
CA THR A 6 13.76 9.03 -12.23
C THR A 6 12.33 9.53 -12.04
N PHE A 7 11.32 8.71 -12.33
CA PHE A 7 9.92 9.02 -12.01
C PHE A 7 9.15 7.70 -11.78
N LEU A 8 8.26 7.69 -10.77
CA LEU A 8 7.43 6.60 -10.23
C LEU A 8 8.02 5.57 -9.27
N LEU A 9 8.59 6.07 -8.17
CA LEU A 9 8.23 5.46 -6.88
C LEU A 9 6.70 5.68 -6.72
N SER A 10 5.98 4.63 -6.35
CA SER A 10 4.50 4.58 -6.25
C SER A 10 3.89 5.88 -5.70
N ILE A 11 2.65 6.20 -6.07
CA ILE A 11 1.91 7.41 -5.66
C ILE A 11 2.00 7.67 -4.14
N CYS A 12 2.33 6.69 -3.28
CA CYS A 12 2.65 6.89 -1.86
C CYS A 12 4.11 7.23 -1.50
N THR A 13 5.13 6.90 -2.29
CA THR A 13 6.55 7.08 -1.90
C THR A 13 7.23 8.28 -2.57
N PHE A 14 6.88 8.63 -3.83
CA PHE A 14 7.46 9.81 -4.51
C PHE A 14 6.65 11.08 -4.29
N CYS A 15 5.32 10.99 -4.15
CA CYS A 15 4.48 12.11 -3.71
C CYS A 15 4.96 12.63 -2.35
N VAL A 16 5.27 11.74 -1.43
CA VAL A 16 5.69 12.13 -0.08
C VAL A 16 7.05 12.85 -0.08
N LEU A 17 7.95 12.62 -1.05
CA LEU A 17 9.26 13.31 -1.13
C LEU A 17 9.26 14.56 -2.02
N ASN A 18 8.49 14.61 -3.12
CA ASN A 18 8.43 15.76 -4.03
C ASN A 18 7.22 16.69 -3.80
N LEU A 19 6.10 16.21 -3.24
CA LEU A 19 4.97 17.07 -2.86
C LEU A 19 5.20 17.65 -1.46
N CYS A 20 5.62 16.88 -0.44
CA CYS A 20 5.84 17.43 0.91
C CYS A 20 7.09 18.33 1.05
N LEU A 21 8.04 18.26 0.12
CA LEU A 21 9.24 19.10 0.09
C LEU A 21 9.56 19.46 -1.38
N PRO A 22 9.19 20.65 -1.88
CA PRO A 22 9.62 21.08 -3.19
C PRO A 22 11.13 21.38 -3.12
N PHE A 23 11.97 20.39 -3.44
CA PHE A 23 13.39 20.61 -3.67
C PHE A 23 13.55 21.31 -5.02
N ASN A 24 13.57 22.64 -5.01
CA ASN A 24 14.22 23.38 -6.09
C ASN A 24 15.73 23.07 -6.03
N PRO A 25 16.40 22.81 -7.18
CA PRO A 25 17.84 22.59 -7.19
C PRO A 25 18.52 23.89 -6.74
N LEU A 26 19.07 23.88 -5.53
CA LEU A 26 19.91 24.95 -5.03
C LEU A 26 21.15 25.07 -5.93
N SER A 27 21.38 26.28 -6.41
CA SER A 27 22.59 26.69 -7.09
C SER A 27 23.83 26.37 -6.25
N SER A 28 24.89 26.00 -6.96
CA SER A 28 26.21 25.60 -6.48
C SER A 28 26.69 26.30 -5.20
N VAL A 29 26.79 25.56 -4.10
CA VAL A 29 27.63 25.91 -2.96
C VAL A 29 28.81 24.93 -2.94
N ASN A 30 30.01 25.47 -3.16
CA ASN A 30 31.27 24.72 -3.15
C ASN A 30 31.53 24.11 -1.77
N MET A 31 31.72 22.78 -1.71
CA MET A 31 32.35 22.10 -0.58
C MET A 31 33.81 21.72 -0.90
N PRO A 32 34.72 21.70 0.09
CA PRO A 32 36.13 21.44 -0.13
C PRO A 32 36.38 19.94 -0.37
N LYS A 33 37.37 19.66 -1.23
CA LYS A 33 37.83 18.30 -1.55
C LYS A 33 38.60 17.71 -0.36
N ALA A 34 38.22 16.51 0.06
CA ALA A 34 39.05 15.67 0.92
C ALA A 34 39.90 14.75 0.04
N SER A 35 41.21 14.93 0.10
CA SER A 35 42.23 14.01 -0.42
C SER A 35 42.67 13.03 0.67
N ASP A 36 42.99 11.83 0.21
CA ASP A 36 43.90 10.83 0.80
C ASP A 36 43.55 10.18 2.15
N ILE A 37 42.94 8.99 2.08
CA ILE A 37 43.24 7.89 3.00
C ILE A 37 43.43 6.61 2.19
N SER A 38 44.68 6.16 2.11
CA SER A 38 45.08 4.85 1.61
C SER A 38 44.73 3.77 2.63
N ILE A 39 43.90 2.78 2.27
CA ILE A 39 43.74 1.54 3.04
C ILE A 39 44.38 0.40 2.27
N ALA A 40 45.38 -0.20 2.91
CA ALA A 40 46.18 -1.30 2.41
C ALA A 40 45.35 -2.58 2.23
N ARG A 41 45.73 -3.32 1.19
CA ARG A 41 45.25 -4.67 0.84
C ARG A 41 45.56 -5.68 1.95
N SER A 42 44.58 -6.51 2.29
CA SER A 42 44.83 -7.92 2.61
C SER A 42 43.76 -8.79 1.93
N GLN A 43 44.01 -9.12 0.67
CA GLN A 43 43.42 -10.30 0.03
C GLN A 43 44.24 -11.51 0.48
N ARG A 44 43.63 -12.41 1.24
CA ARG A 44 43.76 -13.88 1.11
C ARG A 44 42.82 -14.53 2.12
N ASP A 45 42.28 -15.66 1.71
CA ASP A 45 41.48 -16.61 2.50
C ASP A 45 39.98 -16.33 2.60
N PHE A 46 39.31 -16.24 1.44
CA PHE A 46 37.93 -16.75 1.32
C PHE A 46 37.60 -17.20 -0.12
N VAL A 47 38.55 -17.86 -0.78
CA VAL A 47 38.37 -18.49 -2.09
C VAL A 47 38.31 -20.00 -1.89
N HIS A 48 37.20 -20.51 -1.35
CA HIS A 48 36.69 -21.87 -1.60
C HIS A 48 35.52 -22.19 -0.67
N ARG A 49 34.31 -21.73 -1.03
CA ARG A 49 33.04 -22.47 -0.97
C ARG A 49 31.89 -21.51 -1.29
N ARG A 50 30.96 -22.00 -2.12
CA ARG A 50 29.79 -21.31 -2.71
C ARG A 50 30.06 -20.51 -3.99
N ARG A 51 30.42 -21.25 -5.05
CA ARG A 51 30.20 -20.85 -6.46
C ARG A 51 29.20 -21.79 -7.16
N ILE A 52 28.23 -22.31 -6.41
CA ILE A 52 27.21 -23.22 -6.95
C ILE A 52 25.89 -22.81 -6.31
N THR A 53 25.15 -21.91 -6.97
CA THR A 53 23.67 -21.80 -6.97
C THR A 53 23.16 -20.57 -7.74
N THR A 54 24.00 -19.59 -8.08
CA THR A 54 23.53 -18.35 -8.75
C THR A 54 23.69 -18.32 -10.27
N GLU A 55 24.57 -19.13 -10.86
CA GLU A 55 24.80 -19.14 -12.32
C GLU A 55 23.78 -20.01 -13.11
N LEU A 56 22.96 -20.84 -12.46
CA LEU A 56 22.04 -21.76 -13.15
C LEU A 56 20.59 -21.27 -13.33
N ASN A 57 20.21 -20.11 -12.77
CA ASN A 57 18.81 -19.61 -12.85
C ASN A 57 18.65 -18.31 -13.65
N ALA A 58 19.73 -17.60 -14.01
CA ALA A 58 19.63 -16.31 -14.71
C ALA A 58 19.32 -16.47 -16.21
N GLU A 59 19.80 -17.55 -16.85
CA GLU A 59 19.54 -17.83 -18.27
C GLU A 59 18.15 -18.45 -18.51
N SER A 60 17.56 -19.14 -17.54
CA SER A 60 16.26 -19.79 -17.69
C SER A 60 15.06 -18.83 -17.64
N GLU A 61 15.23 -17.62 -17.09
CA GLU A 61 14.16 -16.60 -16.97
C GLU A 61 14.38 -15.36 -17.86
N GLY A 62 15.36 -15.39 -18.78
CA GLY A 62 15.48 -14.40 -19.86
C GLY A 62 15.74 -12.95 -19.43
N LEU A 63 16.44 -12.73 -18.31
CA LEU A 63 16.74 -11.39 -17.80
C LEU A 63 17.60 -10.57 -18.77
N ASP A 64 17.29 -9.28 -18.90
CA ASP A 64 18.15 -8.37 -19.67
C ASP A 64 19.40 -7.92 -18.88
N ARG A 65 20.38 -7.36 -19.58
CA ARG A 65 21.65 -6.89 -18.99
C ARG A 65 21.46 -5.84 -17.89
N ARG A 66 20.42 -5.00 -17.96
CA ARG A 66 20.15 -3.98 -16.94
C ARG A 66 19.58 -4.62 -15.69
N GLN A 67 18.60 -5.52 -15.85
CA GLN A 67 18.02 -6.29 -14.75
C GLN A 67 19.11 -7.11 -14.03
N PHE A 68 20.00 -7.75 -14.79
CA PHE A 68 21.13 -8.49 -14.23
C PHE A 68 22.06 -7.60 -13.37
N ASN A 69 22.42 -6.42 -13.87
CA ASN A 69 23.28 -5.48 -13.16
C ASN A 69 22.61 -4.90 -11.91
N GLU A 70 21.32 -4.57 -11.96
CA GLU A 70 20.55 -4.12 -10.79
C GLU A 70 20.44 -5.23 -9.73
N LEU A 71 20.25 -6.47 -10.15
CA LEU A 71 20.21 -7.62 -9.24
C LEU A 71 21.56 -7.86 -8.55
N ALA A 72 22.66 -7.74 -9.29
CA ALA A 72 24.02 -7.84 -8.74
C ALA A 72 24.28 -6.72 -7.71
N PHE A 73 23.79 -5.50 -7.97
CA PHE A 73 23.87 -4.38 -7.03
C PHE A 73 23.05 -4.63 -5.77
N ALA A 74 21.81 -5.11 -5.91
CA ALA A 74 20.93 -5.46 -4.79
C ALA A 74 21.51 -6.59 -3.93
N ALA A 75 22.04 -7.64 -4.56
CA ALA A 75 22.73 -8.74 -3.88
C ALA A 75 23.98 -8.28 -3.12
N THR A 76 24.71 -7.31 -3.67
CA THR A 76 25.87 -6.68 -3.00
C THR A 76 25.43 -5.83 -1.81
N GLY A 77 24.32 -5.09 -1.91
CA GLY A 77 23.72 -4.35 -0.79
C GLY A 77 23.22 -5.23 0.35
N LEU A 78 22.68 -6.42 0.03
CA LEU A 78 22.29 -7.44 1.01
C LEU A 78 23.50 -8.08 1.70
N GLY A 79 24.63 -8.25 1.00
CA GLY A 79 25.88 -8.76 1.56
C GLY A 79 26.57 -7.82 2.56
N VAL A 80 26.37 -6.51 2.43
CA VAL A 80 27.02 -5.48 3.27
C VAL A 80 26.28 -5.21 4.60
N SER A 81 25.13 -5.85 4.87
CA SER A 81 24.33 -5.58 6.08
C SER A 81 23.87 -6.81 6.87
N PHE A 82 24.71 -7.84 7.01
CA PHE A 82 24.43 -8.97 7.94
C PHE A 82 24.07 -8.51 9.36
N LEU A 83 24.58 -7.37 9.83
CA LEU A 83 24.18 -6.75 11.10
C LEU A 83 22.83 -6.01 11.03
N GLY A 84 22.49 -5.40 9.89
CA GLY A 84 21.25 -4.65 9.68
C GLY A 84 20.01 -5.52 9.45
N THR A 85 20.22 -6.76 9.00
CA THR A 85 19.15 -7.74 8.72
C THR A 85 18.91 -8.73 9.87
N ARG A 86 19.71 -8.71 10.93
CA ARG A 86 19.50 -9.56 12.12
C ARG A 86 18.21 -9.20 12.83
N GLU A 87 17.35 -10.18 13.04
CA GLU A 87 16.14 -10.11 13.85
C GLU A 87 16.49 -10.51 15.30
N ASN A 88 16.77 -9.54 16.15
CA ASN A 88 17.17 -9.73 17.55
C ASN A 88 15.98 -9.77 18.52
N SER A 89 14.83 -9.20 18.13
CA SER A 89 13.57 -9.27 18.88
C SER A 89 12.47 -9.88 18.02
N LYS A 90 11.37 -10.29 18.64
CA LYS A 90 10.28 -10.97 17.95
C LYS A 90 9.54 -10.10 16.96
N GLU A 91 9.60 -8.78 17.14
CA GLU A 91 8.95 -7.77 16.30
C GLU A 91 9.84 -7.29 15.16
N GLU A 92 11.12 -7.69 15.10
CA GLU A 92 12.02 -7.22 14.05
C GLU A 92 11.81 -7.99 12.74
N TYR A 93 11.84 -7.26 11.61
CA TYR A 93 11.81 -7.81 10.26
C TYR A 93 13.12 -7.47 9.54
N GLY A 94 13.91 -8.49 9.22
CA GLY A 94 15.29 -8.34 8.73
C GLY A 94 15.41 -7.71 7.35
N LEU A 95 14.37 -7.76 6.53
CA LEU A 95 14.37 -7.24 5.16
C LEU A 95 13.71 -5.86 5.04
N TRP A 96 13.59 -5.13 6.15
CA TRP A 96 13.02 -3.77 6.16
C TRP A 96 13.74 -2.79 5.21
N GLY A 97 15.02 -3.02 4.90
CA GLY A 97 15.79 -2.18 3.97
C GLY A 97 15.40 -2.35 2.50
N VAL A 98 14.67 -3.41 2.13
CA VAL A 98 14.15 -3.61 0.76
C VAL A 98 13.14 -2.53 0.39
N LEU A 99 12.35 -2.12 1.38
CA LEU A 99 11.45 -0.98 1.28
C LEU A 99 11.52 -0.22 2.61
N PRO A 100 12.43 0.77 2.74
CA PRO A 100 12.76 1.43 4.00
C PRO A 100 11.66 2.41 4.42
N ILE A 101 10.49 1.85 4.72
CA ILE A 101 9.28 2.55 5.10
C ILE A 101 9.02 2.28 6.58
N GLY A 102 8.63 3.33 7.29
CA GLY A 102 8.24 3.31 8.69
C GLY A 102 7.24 2.20 8.98
N PRO A 103 7.33 1.53 10.14
CA PRO A 103 8.27 1.72 11.26
C PRO A 103 9.64 1.01 11.05
N TYR A 104 10.12 0.91 9.81
CA TYR A 104 11.41 0.32 9.46
C TYR A 104 11.53 -1.12 9.98
N LYS A 105 12.50 -1.39 10.86
CA LYS A 105 12.83 -2.73 11.34
C LYS A 105 11.76 -3.33 12.25
N ARG A 106 11.14 -2.54 13.14
CA ARG A 106 10.20 -3.06 14.14
C ARG A 106 8.77 -3.08 13.60
N LYS A 107 8.23 -4.26 13.32
CA LYS A 107 6.87 -4.49 12.81
C LYS A 107 6.00 -5.16 13.88
N LYS A 108 5.60 -4.39 14.90
CA LYS A 108 4.66 -4.84 15.94
C LYS A 108 3.36 -5.35 15.31
N THR A 109 2.90 -6.51 15.73
CA THR A 109 1.64 -7.12 15.28
C THR A 109 0.58 -7.08 16.38
N ILE A 110 -0.62 -6.61 16.03
CA ILE A 110 -1.82 -6.74 16.86
C ILE A 110 -2.75 -7.74 16.19
N MET A 111 -3.11 -8.81 16.91
CA MET A 111 -4.08 -9.80 16.45
C MET A 111 -5.44 -9.54 17.10
N GLU A 112 -6.50 -9.56 16.30
CA GLU A 112 -7.89 -9.48 16.76
C GLU A 112 -8.70 -10.61 16.15
N GLU A 113 -9.54 -11.26 16.96
CA GLU A 113 -10.54 -12.23 16.48
C GLU A 113 -11.83 -11.50 16.12
N ILE A 114 -12.13 -11.44 14.82
CA ILE A 114 -13.25 -10.64 14.28
C ILE A 114 -14.54 -11.45 14.21
N VAL A 115 -14.40 -12.73 13.91
CA VAL A 115 -15.48 -13.72 13.95
C VAL A 115 -14.94 -14.91 14.74
N PRO A 116 -15.54 -15.22 15.91
CA PRO A 116 -15.06 -16.31 16.76
C PRO A 116 -14.82 -17.60 16.00
N ASP A 117 -13.63 -18.17 16.17
CA ASP A 117 -13.19 -19.43 15.57
C ASP A 117 -13.19 -19.47 14.03
N GLU A 118 -13.28 -18.33 13.34
CA GLU A 118 -13.44 -18.27 11.88
C GLU A 118 -12.57 -17.20 11.18
N VAL A 119 -12.49 -15.98 11.70
CA VAL A 119 -11.79 -14.86 11.03
C VAL A 119 -10.96 -14.05 12.04
N TRP A 120 -9.69 -13.86 11.73
CA TRP A 120 -8.75 -13.07 12.52
C TRP A 120 -8.05 -12.03 11.66
N THR A 121 -7.65 -10.93 12.26
CA THR A 121 -6.91 -9.85 11.60
C THR A 121 -5.59 -9.61 12.31
N PHE A 122 -4.56 -9.28 11.55
CA PHE A 122 -3.21 -9.04 12.02
C PHE A 122 -2.73 -7.71 11.47
N ASP A 123 -2.69 -6.70 12.34
CA ASP A 123 -2.36 -5.33 11.99
C ASP A 123 -0.89 -5.03 12.27
N GLN A 124 -0.24 -4.33 11.35
CA GLN A 124 1.07 -3.72 11.52
C GLN A 124 1.02 -2.24 11.10
N LYS A 125 1.99 -1.42 11.52
CA LYS A 125 2.12 -0.05 10.99
C LYS A 125 2.84 -0.06 9.66
N PHE A 126 2.41 0.81 8.76
CA PHE A 126 3.07 1.09 7.50
C PHE A 126 2.98 2.59 7.17
N GLY A 127 4.09 3.21 6.77
CA GLY A 127 4.06 4.55 6.18
C GLY A 127 5.35 5.35 6.25
N ILE A 128 5.35 6.58 5.72
CA ILE A 128 6.54 7.39 5.45
C ILE A 128 6.36 8.79 6.05
N LEU A 129 7.46 9.50 6.39
CA LEU A 129 7.44 10.86 6.96
C LEU A 129 6.52 11.02 8.18
N ASN A 130 6.50 10.05 9.09
CA ASN A 130 5.60 9.98 10.24
C ASN A 130 4.10 9.92 9.90
N VAL A 131 3.73 9.76 8.64
CA VAL A 131 2.39 9.38 8.21
C VAL A 131 2.35 7.86 8.18
N GLN A 132 2.03 7.25 9.32
CA GLN A 132 1.90 5.79 9.44
C GLN A 132 0.42 5.46 9.63
N VAL A 133 -0.06 4.40 8.98
CA VAL A 133 -1.42 3.87 9.14
C VAL A 133 -1.36 2.36 9.41
N PRO A 134 -2.42 1.75 9.96
CA PRO A 134 -2.52 0.30 10.00
C PRO A 134 -2.50 -0.29 8.59
N VAL A 135 -1.76 -1.38 8.40
CA VAL A 135 -1.85 -2.31 7.27
C VAL A 135 -2.21 -3.68 7.84
N ARG A 136 -3.15 -4.38 7.20
CA ARG A 136 -3.81 -5.54 7.80
C ARG A 136 -3.73 -6.78 6.92
N SER A 137 -3.35 -7.89 7.54
CA SER A 137 -3.57 -9.22 7.00
C SER A 137 -4.80 -9.85 7.63
N VAL A 138 -5.52 -10.66 6.86
CA VAL A 138 -6.69 -11.40 7.36
C VAL A 138 -6.41 -12.90 7.26
N VAL A 139 -6.66 -13.62 8.34
CA VAL A 139 -6.58 -15.07 8.40
C VAL A 139 -7.99 -15.62 8.50
N VAL A 140 -8.35 -16.54 7.62
CA VAL A 140 -9.66 -17.18 7.58
C VAL A 140 -9.50 -18.69 7.66
N LYS A 141 -10.31 -19.32 8.48
CA LYS A 141 -10.40 -20.78 8.58
C LYS A 141 -11.11 -21.34 7.36
N LEU A 142 -10.56 -22.41 6.79
CA LEU A 142 -11.17 -23.14 5.67
C LEU A 142 -12.09 -24.24 6.18
N SER A 143 -13.19 -24.50 5.48
CA SER A 143 -14.17 -25.55 5.85
C SER A 143 -13.59 -26.96 5.74
N GLU A 144 -12.75 -27.21 4.73
CA GLU A 144 -11.99 -28.47 4.57
C GLU A 144 -10.73 -28.55 5.45
N GLY A 145 -10.57 -27.62 6.39
CA GLY A 145 -9.42 -27.54 7.29
C GLY A 145 -8.23 -26.78 6.69
N GLY A 146 -7.42 -26.23 7.58
CA GLY A 146 -6.34 -25.29 7.27
C GLY A 146 -6.79 -23.83 7.30
N LEU A 147 -5.86 -22.96 6.92
CA LEU A 147 -6.04 -21.51 6.94
C LEU A 147 -5.72 -20.88 5.58
N LEU A 148 -6.47 -19.83 5.23
CA LEU A 148 -6.12 -18.87 4.20
C LEU A 148 -5.58 -17.60 4.86
N VAL A 149 -4.52 -17.02 4.28
CA VAL A 149 -3.98 -15.71 4.65
C VAL A 149 -4.17 -14.75 3.48
N TYR A 150 -4.93 -13.67 3.67
CA TYR A 150 -5.15 -12.60 2.70
C TYR A 150 -4.28 -11.38 3.06
N ASN A 151 -3.64 -10.79 2.05
CA ASN A 151 -2.74 -9.63 2.14
C ASN A 151 -1.75 -9.74 3.31
N PRO A 152 -0.82 -10.70 3.27
CA PRO A 152 0.14 -10.93 4.36
C PRO A 152 0.97 -9.67 4.67
N VAL A 153 1.05 -9.34 5.95
CA VAL A 153 1.98 -8.34 6.51
C VAL A 153 3.33 -8.99 6.82
N ALA A 154 4.28 -8.26 7.43
CA ALA A 154 5.60 -8.82 7.72
C ALA A 154 5.49 -10.04 8.65
N ALA A 155 6.04 -11.18 8.22
CA ALA A 155 6.05 -12.42 8.99
C ALA A 155 7.10 -12.41 10.11
N THR A 156 7.01 -11.45 11.03
CA THR A 156 7.88 -11.39 12.22
C THR A 156 7.67 -12.63 13.09
N GLN A 157 8.61 -12.91 14.01
CA GLN A 157 8.42 -14.03 14.93
C GLN A 157 7.18 -13.83 15.82
N GLU A 158 6.84 -12.58 16.17
CA GLU A 158 5.61 -12.25 16.89
C GLU A 158 4.36 -12.63 16.08
N PHE A 159 4.29 -12.28 14.80
CA PHE A 159 3.19 -12.69 13.92
C PHE A 159 3.06 -14.22 13.90
N LEU A 160 4.19 -14.93 13.73
CA LEU A 160 4.20 -16.40 13.65
C LEU A 160 3.78 -17.05 14.97
N ASP A 161 4.20 -16.49 16.11
CA ASP A 161 3.79 -16.96 17.44
C ASP A 161 2.29 -16.78 17.66
N LEU A 162 1.70 -15.67 17.19
CA LEU A 162 0.26 -15.41 17.24
C LEU A 162 -0.54 -16.33 16.30
N LEU A 163 0.01 -16.68 15.14
CA LEU A 163 -0.61 -17.59 14.18
C LEU A 163 -0.53 -19.07 14.63
N LYS A 164 0.50 -19.45 15.39
CA LYS A 164 0.79 -20.84 15.76
C LYS A 164 -0.38 -21.56 16.47
N PRO A 165 -1.11 -20.96 17.44
CA PRO A 165 -2.29 -21.58 18.01
C PRO A 165 -3.39 -21.86 16.99
N LEU A 166 -3.61 -20.96 16.01
CA LEU A 166 -4.58 -21.16 14.95
C LEU A 166 -4.17 -22.33 14.05
N VAL A 167 -2.90 -22.39 13.66
CA VAL A 167 -2.36 -23.51 12.88
C VAL A 167 -2.49 -24.84 13.63
N SER A 168 -2.26 -24.83 14.93
CA SER A 168 -2.37 -26.04 15.77
C SER A 168 -3.81 -26.52 15.90
N LYS A 169 -4.78 -25.61 15.94
CA LYS A 169 -6.21 -25.92 16.13
C LYS A 169 -6.91 -26.25 14.81
N TYR A 170 -6.60 -25.52 13.73
CA TYR A 170 -7.37 -25.56 12.48
C TYR A 170 -6.63 -26.19 11.31
N GLY A 171 -5.33 -26.41 11.41
CA GLY A 171 -4.49 -26.95 10.34
C GLY A 171 -3.55 -25.92 9.73
N GLU A 172 -2.67 -26.38 8.84
CA GLU A 172 -1.64 -25.54 8.23
C GLU A 172 -2.22 -24.43 7.33
N VAL A 173 -1.41 -23.39 7.09
CA VAL A 173 -1.73 -22.40 6.06
C VAL A 173 -1.68 -23.08 4.69
N LYS A 174 -2.83 -23.20 4.03
CA LYS A 174 -2.97 -23.81 2.70
C LYS A 174 -2.87 -22.79 1.58
N HIS A 175 -3.35 -21.57 1.83
CA HIS A 175 -3.39 -20.52 0.80
C HIS A 175 -2.89 -19.19 1.32
N ILE A 176 -2.11 -18.51 0.50
CA ILE A 176 -1.69 -17.13 0.71
C ILE A 176 -2.14 -16.33 -0.51
N VAL A 177 -2.99 -15.35 -0.29
CA VAL A 177 -3.56 -14.51 -1.35
C VAL A 177 -3.03 -13.09 -1.19
N LEU A 178 -2.34 -12.60 -2.21
CA LEU A 178 -2.06 -11.17 -2.37
C LEU A 178 -3.14 -10.60 -3.30
N GLY A 179 -4.14 -9.96 -2.69
CA GLY A 179 -5.31 -9.43 -3.36
C GLY A 179 -5.08 -8.12 -4.12
N THR A 180 -3.86 -7.60 -4.18
CA THR A 180 -3.57 -6.31 -4.83
C THR A 180 -2.23 -6.32 -5.56
N VAL A 181 -2.04 -5.37 -6.49
CA VAL A 181 -0.72 -5.08 -7.09
C VAL A 181 0.06 -4.01 -6.31
N ALA A 182 -0.57 -3.37 -5.33
CA ALA A 182 -0.01 -2.28 -4.56
C ALA A 182 1.21 -2.75 -3.74
N ILE A 183 2.29 -1.96 -3.83
CA ILE A 183 3.63 -2.36 -3.39
C ILE A 183 3.68 -2.51 -1.85
N GLU A 184 2.94 -1.68 -1.13
CA GLU A 184 2.82 -1.67 0.33
C GLU A 184 2.31 -3.01 0.90
N HIS A 185 1.42 -3.67 0.18
CA HIS A 185 0.89 -5.00 0.54
C HIS A 185 1.74 -6.13 -0.05
N LYS A 186 2.39 -5.88 -1.20
CA LYS A 186 3.23 -6.87 -1.90
C LYS A 186 4.55 -7.16 -1.18
N VAL A 187 5.17 -6.14 -0.59
CA VAL A 187 6.57 -6.20 -0.12
C VAL A 187 6.86 -7.34 0.85
N TYR A 188 5.88 -7.73 1.67
CA TYR A 188 6.03 -8.80 2.64
C TYR A 188 5.60 -10.17 2.11
N ALA A 189 4.76 -10.20 1.08
CA ALA A 189 4.05 -11.41 0.66
C ALA A 189 4.97 -12.53 0.15
N GLY A 190 6.02 -12.19 -0.61
CA GLY A 190 6.99 -13.19 -1.09
C GLY A 190 7.72 -13.89 0.05
N VAL A 191 8.28 -13.10 0.98
CA VAL A 191 9.01 -13.62 2.15
C VAL A 191 8.07 -14.37 3.10
N PHE A 192 6.87 -13.85 3.31
CA PHE A 192 5.83 -14.54 4.06
C PHE A 192 5.58 -15.94 3.47
N ALA A 193 5.38 -16.02 2.15
CA ALA A 193 5.15 -17.28 1.46
C ALA A 193 6.29 -18.28 1.62
N GLN A 194 7.55 -17.85 1.71
CA GLN A 194 8.68 -18.74 1.96
C GLN A 194 8.61 -19.45 3.33
N LYS A 195 8.01 -18.81 4.34
CA LYS A 195 7.85 -19.40 5.69
C LYS A 195 6.77 -20.49 5.74
N PHE A 196 5.89 -20.56 4.73
CA PHE A 196 4.85 -21.59 4.59
C PHE A 196 5.07 -22.37 3.30
N SER A 197 6.00 -23.32 3.33
CA SER A 197 6.53 -24.01 2.15
C SER A 197 5.50 -24.81 1.36
N LYS A 198 4.41 -25.24 1.99
CA LYS A 198 3.33 -26.02 1.36
C LYS A 198 2.16 -25.19 0.84
N ALA A 199 2.05 -23.92 1.26
CA ALA A 199 0.92 -23.08 0.88
C ALA A 199 0.95 -22.74 -0.61
N SER A 200 -0.18 -22.84 -1.30
CA SER A 200 -0.33 -22.24 -2.63
C SER A 200 -0.41 -20.72 -2.52
N VAL A 201 0.26 -20.01 -3.43
CA VAL A 201 0.30 -18.54 -3.44
C VAL A 201 -0.48 -18.01 -4.63
N TRP A 202 -1.40 -17.08 -4.39
CA TRP A 202 -2.29 -16.51 -5.39
C TRP A 202 -2.08 -15.00 -5.47
N LEU A 203 -1.76 -14.49 -6.66
CA LEU A 203 -1.47 -13.08 -6.86
C LEU A 203 -2.53 -12.42 -7.74
N GLN A 204 -3.01 -11.25 -7.34
CA GLN A 204 -3.76 -10.36 -8.23
C GLN A 204 -3.02 -10.20 -9.56
N PRO A 205 -3.67 -10.46 -10.72
CA PRO A 205 -3.09 -10.22 -12.03
C PRO A 205 -2.61 -8.78 -12.22
N GLY A 206 -1.51 -8.61 -12.97
CA GLY A 206 -0.88 -7.32 -13.21
C GLY A 206 0.20 -6.92 -12.20
N GLN A 207 0.75 -7.89 -11.46
CA GLN A 207 1.92 -7.68 -10.62
C GLN A 207 3.07 -7.04 -11.41
N TYR A 208 3.69 -6.04 -10.80
CA TYR A 208 4.87 -5.39 -11.36
C TYR A 208 5.93 -5.13 -10.28
N ALA A 209 7.13 -4.77 -10.70
CA ALA A 209 8.19 -4.27 -9.83
C ALA A 209 8.76 -2.94 -10.38
N PHE A 210 9.36 -2.17 -9.48
CA PHE A 210 9.99 -0.87 -9.75
C PHE A 210 11.36 -0.82 -9.05
N PRO A 211 12.40 -0.17 -9.61
CA PRO A 211 12.42 0.60 -10.88
C PRO A 211 12.47 -0.24 -12.15
N SER A 212 12.79 -1.52 -12.03
CA SER A 212 12.76 -2.48 -13.13
C SER A 212 11.76 -3.58 -12.81
N ASN A 213 11.00 -4.00 -13.83
CA ASN A 213 9.95 -5.00 -13.67
C ASN A 213 10.53 -6.41 -13.54
N LEU A 214 11.08 -6.73 -12.36
CA LEU A 214 11.66 -8.03 -12.07
C LEU A 214 10.57 -9.12 -11.98
N PRO A 215 10.86 -10.36 -12.39
CA PRO A 215 9.95 -11.48 -12.21
C PRO A 215 9.63 -11.72 -10.72
N ASN A 216 8.44 -12.24 -10.42
CA ASN A 216 8.00 -12.46 -9.04
C ASN A 216 8.94 -13.40 -8.25
N SER A 217 9.58 -14.37 -8.90
CA SER A 217 10.61 -15.24 -8.32
C SER A 217 11.74 -14.46 -7.63
N PHE A 218 12.20 -13.38 -8.27
CA PHE A 218 13.22 -12.48 -7.74
C PHE A 218 12.72 -11.56 -6.63
N LEU A 219 11.39 -11.41 -6.48
CA LEU A 219 10.75 -10.70 -5.38
C LEU A 219 10.44 -11.63 -4.19
N GLY A 220 11.00 -12.84 -4.20
CA GLY A 220 10.85 -13.84 -3.15
C GLY A 220 9.62 -14.72 -3.27
N PHE A 221 8.83 -14.61 -4.35
CA PHE A 221 7.70 -15.51 -4.55
C PHE A 221 8.18 -16.90 -5.01
N PRO A 222 7.72 -18.00 -4.39
CA PRO A 222 8.12 -19.35 -4.76
C PRO A 222 7.58 -19.75 -6.14
N ALA A 223 8.45 -19.86 -7.15
CA ALA A 223 8.05 -20.05 -8.56
C ALA A 223 7.11 -21.25 -8.80
N GLY A 224 7.40 -22.42 -8.21
CA GLY A 224 6.63 -23.64 -8.45
C GLY A 224 5.22 -23.69 -7.85
N ARG A 225 4.83 -22.70 -7.03
CA ARG A 225 3.53 -22.68 -6.33
C ARG A 225 2.88 -21.30 -6.26
N THR A 226 3.38 -20.34 -7.04
CA THR A 226 2.80 -19.01 -7.18
C THR A 226 2.03 -18.94 -8.49
N ARG A 227 0.76 -18.56 -8.42
CA ARG A 227 -0.15 -18.49 -9.57
C ARG A 227 -0.91 -17.16 -9.57
N PRO A 228 -1.31 -16.64 -10.74
CA PRO A 228 -2.30 -15.57 -10.77
C PRO A 228 -3.62 -16.07 -10.18
N ILE A 229 -4.37 -15.19 -9.53
CA ILE A 229 -5.78 -15.44 -9.21
C ILE A 229 -6.52 -15.57 -10.55
N PRO A 230 -7.25 -16.66 -10.79
CA PRO A 230 -8.01 -16.84 -12.03
C PRO A 230 -9.08 -15.74 -12.21
N GLU A 231 -9.46 -15.45 -13.45
CA GLU A 231 -10.50 -14.46 -13.74
C GLU A 231 -11.89 -14.97 -13.31
N SER A 232 -12.25 -16.19 -13.70
CA SER A 232 -13.48 -16.84 -13.27
C SER A 232 -13.35 -17.37 -11.83
N ILE A 233 -14.47 -17.41 -11.09
CA ILE A 233 -14.51 -18.16 -9.83
C ILE A 233 -14.39 -19.66 -10.10
N GLU A 234 -14.82 -20.16 -11.26
CA GLU A 234 -14.86 -21.60 -11.54
C GLU A 234 -13.49 -22.26 -11.64
N ASP A 235 -12.48 -21.48 -12.03
CA ASP A 235 -11.09 -21.91 -12.14
C ASP A 235 -10.34 -21.81 -10.79
N PHE A 236 -10.99 -21.28 -9.76
CA PHE A 236 -10.41 -21.23 -8.42
C PHE A 236 -10.42 -22.64 -7.80
N PRO A 237 -9.45 -23.00 -6.94
CA PRO A 237 -9.42 -24.31 -6.28
C PRO A 237 -10.74 -24.61 -5.58
N THR A 238 -11.21 -25.86 -5.67
CA THR A 238 -12.48 -26.29 -5.08
C THR A 238 -12.63 -25.85 -3.62
N GLU A 239 -11.61 -26.11 -2.80
CA GLU A 239 -11.60 -25.72 -1.38
C GLU A 239 -11.77 -24.20 -1.15
N LEU A 240 -11.33 -23.36 -2.10
CA LEU A 240 -11.55 -21.91 -2.03
C LEU A 240 -12.91 -21.49 -2.58
N LYS A 241 -13.45 -22.19 -3.59
CA LYS A 241 -14.79 -21.90 -4.15
C LYS A 241 -15.90 -22.22 -3.14
N GLU A 242 -15.70 -23.21 -2.30
CA GLU A 242 -16.67 -23.58 -1.27
C GLU A 242 -16.80 -22.50 -0.19
N ASP A 243 -15.67 -21.91 0.23
CA ASP A 243 -15.65 -20.91 1.30
C ASP A 243 -15.83 -19.47 0.80
N PHE A 244 -15.42 -19.18 -0.44
CA PHE A 244 -15.35 -17.81 -0.95
C PHE A 244 -16.06 -17.61 -2.29
N ASP A 245 -16.62 -16.42 -2.46
CA ASP A 245 -16.78 -15.79 -3.78
C ASP A 245 -15.68 -14.73 -3.95
N LYS A 246 -15.46 -14.27 -5.19
CA LYS A 246 -14.50 -13.21 -5.49
C LYS A 246 -14.98 -12.29 -6.60
N ALA A 247 -14.45 -11.09 -6.60
CA ALA A 247 -14.58 -10.13 -7.68
C ALA A 247 -13.24 -9.41 -7.85
N MET A 248 -12.95 -9.00 -9.08
CA MET A 248 -11.67 -8.40 -9.42
C MET A 248 -11.90 -7.10 -10.18
N ILE A 249 -11.16 -6.06 -9.82
CA ILE A 249 -10.99 -4.86 -10.62
C ILE A 249 -9.55 -4.79 -11.12
N GLY A 250 -9.40 -4.43 -12.39
CA GLY A 250 -8.10 -4.31 -13.05
C GLY A 250 -7.53 -5.63 -13.57
N PRO A 251 -6.24 -5.65 -13.95
CA PRO A 251 -5.30 -4.55 -13.77
C PRO A 251 -5.67 -3.32 -14.62
N LEU A 252 -5.77 -2.16 -13.98
CA LEU A 252 -5.84 -0.84 -14.59
C LEU A 252 -4.40 -0.37 -14.78
N ILE A 253 -3.92 -0.39 -16.02
CA ILE A 253 -2.52 -0.19 -16.35
C ILE A 253 -2.29 1.24 -16.83
N SER A 254 -1.35 1.92 -16.18
CA SER A 254 -0.77 3.20 -16.59
C SER A 254 0.65 2.95 -17.13
N ARG A 255 1.30 3.97 -17.73
CA ARG A 255 2.68 3.82 -18.24
C ARG A 255 3.63 3.32 -17.14
N ASP A 256 3.42 3.83 -15.93
CA ASP A 256 4.43 3.78 -14.88
C ASP A 256 4.02 2.88 -13.68
N GLY A 257 2.82 2.32 -13.70
CA GLY A 257 2.29 1.48 -12.62
C GLY A 257 0.95 0.84 -12.98
N ALA A 258 0.40 0.06 -12.06
CA ALA A 258 -0.92 -0.52 -12.20
C ALA A 258 -1.68 -0.42 -10.89
N PHE A 259 -3.01 -0.41 -11.00
CA PHE A 259 -3.91 -0.70 -9.90
C PHE A 259 -4.67 -1.98 -10.21
N GLY A 260 -4.93 -2.79 -9.20
CA GLY A 260 -5.73 -3.99 -9.35
C GLY A 260 -6.01 -4.54 -7.98
N GLU A 261 -7.23 -5.01 -7.78
CA GLU A 261 -7.70 -5.56 -6.51
C GLU A 261 -8.63 -6.74 -6.75
N THR A 262 -8.38 -7.85 -6.06
CA THR A 262 -9.32 -8.95 -5.87
C THR A 262 -9.84 -8.90 -4.45
N VAL A 263 -11.15 -8.74 -4.30
CA VAL A 263 -11.84 -8.88 -3.02
C VAL A 263 -12.32 -10.32 -2.86
N LEU A 264 -12.29 -10.82 -1.63
CA LEU A 264 -12.81 -12.15 -1.28
C LEU A 264 -14.02 -11.99 -0.36
N TYR A 265 -15.12 -12.67 -0.67
CA TYR A 265 -16.29 -12.73 0.19
C TYR A 265 -16.36 -14.09 0.87
N HIS A 266 -16.09 -14.14 2.16
CA HIS A 266 -16.21 -15.35 2.95
C HIS A 266 -17.70 -15.63 3.23
N LYS A 267 -18.22 -16.69 2.59
CA LYS A 267 -19.65 -17.00 2.54
C LYS A 267 -20.24 -17.25 3.92
N LYS A 268 -19.55 -18.06 4.73
CA LYS A 268 -20.02 -18.50 6.04
C LYS A 268 -20.17 -17.35 7.03
N SER A 269 -19.17 -16.46 7.11
CA SER A 269 -19.20 -15.32 8.03
C SER A 269 -19.77 -14.04 7.40
N LYS A 270 -20.20 -14.11 6.14
CA LYS A 270 -20.74 -12.99 5.36
C LYS A 270 -19.80 -11.78 5.37
N THR A 271 -18.50 -12.04 5.29
CA THR A 271 -17.44 -11.04 5.48
C THR A 271 -16.72 -10.77 4.17
N LEU A 272 -16.74 -9.51 3.74
CA LEU A 272 -15.99 -9.04 2.59
C LEU A 272 -14.59 -8.61 3.03
N LEU A 273 -13.57 -9.17 2.40
CA LEU A 273 -12.17 -8.79 2.53
C LEU A 273 -11.80 -7.86 1.38
N VAL A 274 -11.43 -6.64 1.71
CA VAL A 274 -11.07 -5.60 0.74
C VAL A 274 -9.67 -5.06 1.04
N THR A 275 -8.99 -4.59 0.00
CA THR A 275 -7.67 -3.97 0.18
C THR A 275 -7.82 -2.46 0.34
N ASP A 276 -7.87 -1.73 -0.77
CA ASP A 276 -7.86 -0.26 -0.79
C ASP A 276 -9.15 0.34 -1.37
N THR A 277 -10.00 -0.48 -1.99
CA THR A 277 -11.22 0.00 -2.67
C THR A 277 -12.24 0.68 -1.75
N VAL A 278 -12.33 0.32 -0.47
CA VAL A 278 -13.15 1.04 0.53
C VAL A 278 -12.48 1.07 1.89
N LEU A 279 -12.72 2.13 2.64
CA LEU A 279 -12.30 2.34 4.02
C LEU A 279 -13.38 3.11 4.80
N GLU A 280 -13.24 3.15 6.12
CA GLU A 280 -14.03 4.05 6.99
C GLU A 280 -13.06 4.93 7.79
N VAL A 281 -13.30 6.24 7.76
CA VAL A 281 -12.57 7.20 8.58
C VAL A 281 -13.31 7.41 9.89
N THR A 282 -12.61 7.26 11.01
CA THR A 282 -13.14 7.50 12.36
C THR A 282 -12.07 8.14 13.24
N ASP A 283 -12.50 8.83 14.29
CA ASP A 283 -11.65 9.44 15.30
C ASP A 283 -11.06 8.43 16.30
N GLU A 284 -11.42 7.15 16.17
CA GLU A 284 -10.86 6.06 16.95
C GLU A 284 -9.38 5.86 16.61
N VAL A 285 -8.52 6.12 17.59
CA VAL A 285 -7.08 5.90 17.47
C VAL A 285 -6.79 4.40 17.42
N PRO A 286 -6.20 3.86 16.33
CA PRO A 286 -5.98 2.43 16.21
C PRO A 286 -5.11 1.87 17.34
N PRO A 287 -5.40 0.66 17.87
CA PRO A 287 -4.67 0.09 19.00
C PRO A 287 -3.15 0.01 18.81
N ILE A 288 -2.68 -0.14 17.57
CA ILE A 288 -1.26 -0.22 17.27
C ILE A 288 -0.47 1.07 17.58
N PHE A 289 -1.14 2.23 17.68
CA PHE A 289 -0.51 3.49 18.13
C PHE A 289 -0.39 3.59 19.65
N ARG A 290 -1.00 2.67 20.41
CA ARG A 290 -0.81 2.62 21.87
C ARG A 290 0.58 2.13 22.26
N ASP A 291 1.16 1.27 21.42
CA ASP A 291 2.51 0.75 21.58
C ASP A 291 3.58 1.76 21.17
N ASP A 292 3.35 2.50 20.08
CA ASP A 292 4.23 3.59 19.63
C ASP A 292 3.41 4.75 19.02
N PRO A 293 3.12 5.79 19.82
CA PRO A 293 2.33 6.94 19.40
C PRO A 293 3.13 8.01 18.65
N ALA A 294 4.45 7.85 18.45
CA ALA A 294 5.31 8.91 17.92
C ALA A 294 4.79 9.58 16.63
N PRO A 295 4.23 8.85 15.65
CA PRO A 295 3.55 9.44 14.49
C PRO A 295 2.42 10.41 14.87
N LEU A 296 1.56 10.02 15.80
CA LEU A 296 0.43 10.84 16.24
C LEU A 296 0.92 12.09 16.96
N ILE A 297 1.92 11.94 17.82
CA ILE A 297 2.51 13.07 18.55
C ILE A 297 3.15 14.05 17.60
N TYR A 298 3.86 13.57 16.58
CA TYR A 298 4.43 14.40 15.52
C TYR A 298 3.34 15.23 14.82
N HIS A 299 2.26 14.59 14.36
CA HIS A 299 1.19 15.27 13.64
C HIS A 299 0.25 16.10 14.53
N ALA A 300 0.20 15.84 15.85
CA ALA A 300 -0.64 16.61 16.77
C ALA A 300 -0.13 18.02 17.03
N ARG A 301 1.02 18.42 16.48
CA ARG A 301 1.58 19.77 16.59
C ARG A 301 1.03 20.66 15.47
N ASP A 302 0.69 21.90 15.77
CA ASP A 302 0.44 22.91 14.75
C ASP A 302 1.76 23.38 14.14
N THR A 303 2.76 23.61 15.00
CA THR A 303 4.13 23.99 14.62
C THR A 303 5.17 23.11 15.34
N ILE A 304 6.41 23.07 14.84
CA ILE A 304 7.47 22.24 15.44
C ILE A 304 7.79 22.58 16.91
N THR A 305 7.52 23.80 17.34
CA THR A 305 7.77 24.27 18.71
C THR A 305 6.69 23.88 19.72
N ASP A 306 5.57 23.33 19.26
CA ASP A 306 4.46 23.00 20.13
C ASP A 306 4.80 21.87 21.10
N VAL A 307 4.46 22.09 22.36
CA VAL A 307 4.53 21.08 23.42
C VAL A 307 3.20 20.33 23.44
N VAL A 308 3.26 19.02 23.25
CA VAL A 308 2.10 18.12 23.21
C VAL A 308 2.29 17.01 24.25
N ASP A 309 1.23 16.67 24.97
CA ASP A 309 1.26 15.58 25.95
C ASP A 309 1.02 14.23 25.25
N PRO A 310 2.01 13.32 25.22
CA PRO A 310 1.85 12.04 24.55
C PRO A 310 0.86 11.07 25.21
N LYS A 311 0.37 11.39 26.42
CA LYS A 311 -0.59 10.58 27.18
C LYS A 311 -2.02 11.12 27.09
N ASP A 312 -2.20 12.32 26.57
CA ASP A 312 -3.52 12.91 26.41
C ASP A 312 -4.26 12.32 25.21
N GLU A 313 -5.45 11.77 25.44
CA GLU A 313 -6.28 11.17 24.40
C GLU A 313 -6.71 12.20 23.34
N ALA A 314 -6.96 13.46 23.73
CA ALA A 314 -7.32 14.49 22.77
C ALA A 314 -6.15 14.79 21.81
N THR A 315 -4.93 14.82 22.34
CA THR A 315 -3.69 14.93 21.55
C THR A 315 -3.54 13.75 20.58
N LEU A 316 -3.75 12.52 21.03
CA LEU A 316 -3.67 11.33 20.17
C LEU A 316 -4.73 11.34 19.06
N ARG A 317 -5.97 11.71 19.38
CA ARG A 317 -7.06 11.85 18.39
C ARG A 317 -6.78 12.94 17.37
N ARG A 318 -6.26 14.10 17.79
CA ARG A 318 -5.82 15.17 16.89
C ARG A 318 -4.71 14.69 15.96
N GLY A 319 -3.70 14.02 16.51
CA GLY A 319 -2.62 13.41 15.74
C GLY A 319 -3.14 12.40 14.71
N TRP A 320 -4.06 11.53 15.12
CA TRP A 320 -4.66 10.52 14.25
C TRP A 320 -5.47 11.12 13.11
N ARG A 321 -6.36 12.08 13.40
CA ARG A 321 -7.07 12.84 12.37
C ARG A 321 -6.12 13.38 11.31
N ARG A 322 -5.04 14.02 11.75
CA ARG A 322 -4.04 14.66 10.90
C ARG A 322 -3.24 13.66 10.07
N VAL A 323 -2.87 12.52 10.66
CA VAL A 323 -2.29 11.38 9.94
C VAL A 323 -3.22 10.86 8.85
N VAL A 324 -4.52 10.72 9.14
CA VAL A 324 -5.51 10.26 8.15
C VAL A 324 -5.63 11.25 7.00
N LEU A 325 -5.74 12.55 7.29
CA LEU A 325 -5.78 13.59 6.25
C LEU A 325 -4.53 13.56 5.35
N PHE A 326 -3.35 13.43 5.95
CA PHE A 326 -2.11 13.26 5.21
C PHE A 326 -2.10 11.99 4.36
N GLY A 327 -2.53 10.86 4.93
CA GLY A 327 -2.58 9.58 4.22
C GLY A 327 -3.54 9.57 3.03
N LEU A 328 -4.61 10.37 3.08
CA LEU A 328 -5.64 10.42 2.05
C LEU A 328 -5.45 11.50 0.99
N PHE A 329 -4.71 12.58 1.28
CA PHE A 329 -4.52 13.71 0.35
C PHE A 329 -3.06 14.08 0.05
N PHE A 330 -2.09 13.53 0.80
CA PHE A 330 -0.69 13.99 0.91
C PHE A 330 -0.52 15.40 1.49
N GLN A 331 -1.35 16.35 1.08
CA GLN A 331 -1.35 17.73 1.56
C GLN A 331 -2.79 18.20 1.70
N PRO A 332 -3.43 17.98 2.86
CA PRO A 332 -4.77 18.51 3.09
C PRO A 332 -4.76 20.04 3.09
N SER A 333 -5.89 20.67 2.79
CA SER A 333 -6.02 22.13 2.74
C SER A 333 -5.76 22.84 4.07
N ALA A 334 -5.76 22.08 5.18
CA ALA A 334 -5.49 22.59 6.52
C ALA A 334 -4.00 22.88 6.81
N ILE A 335 -3.08 22.50 5.92
CA ILE A 335 -1.63 22.78 6.11
C ILE A 335 -1.13 23.90 5.21
N LYS A 336 -0.08 24.56 5.68
CA LYS A 336 0.77 25.45 4.88
C LYS A 336 2.17 24.89 4.82
N ILE A 337 2.64 24.56 3.62
CA ILE A 337 4.00 24.09 3.39
C ILE A 337 4.98 25.25 3.63
N LYS A 338 6.06 24.96 4.36
CA LYS A 338 7.16 25.91 4.60
C LYS A 338 8.12 25.89 3.43
N GLU A 339 8.78 27.03 3.21
CA GLU A 339 9.98 27.04 2.39
C GLU A 339 11.06 26.15 3.03
N ALA A 340 11.80 25.41 2.21
CA ALA A 340 12.78 24.42 2.68
C ALA A 340 13.83 25.04 3.63
N GLY A 341 14.28 26.28 3.36
CA GLY A 341 15.23 26.98 4.21
C GLY A 341 14.68 27.31 5.60
N VAL A 342 13.38 27.65 5.69
CA VAL A 342 12.69 27.91 6.96
C VAL A 342 12.55 26.61 7.74
N ALA A 343 12.03 25.55 7.12
CA ALA A 343 11.86 24.24 7.74
C ALA A 343 13.20 23.67 8.26
N PHE A 344 14.29 23.87 7.51
CA PHE A 344 15.63 23.44 7.94
C PHE A 344 16.18 24.27 9.10
N LYS A 345 15.90 25.57 9.14
CA LYS A 345 16.34 26.47 10.22
C LYS A 345 15.59 26.20 11.53
N GLU A 346 14.30 25.91 11.44
CA GLU A 346 13.42 25.64 12.60
C GLU A 346 13.48 24.20 13.11
N ARG A 347 14.20 23.30 12.41
CA ARG A 347 14.26 21.88 12.73
C ARG A 347 14.68 21.64 14.18
N LEU A 348 14.07 20.66 14.82
CA LEU A 348 14.39 20.24 16.19
C LEU A 348 14.78 18.77 16.17
N PRO A 349 16.08 18.40 16.18
CA PRO A 349 16.52 16.99 16.06
C PRO A 349 15.96 16.05 17.12
N SER A 350 15.51 16.57 18.26
CA SER A 350 14.82 15.79 19.31
C SER A 350 13.41 15.34 18.89
N ILE A 351 12.81 15.99 17.90
CA ILE A 351 11.52 15.65 17.31
C ILE A 351 11.84 15.14 15.91
N ASN A 352 11.31 13.99 15.48
CA ASN A 352 11.58 13.45 14.13
C ASN A 352 13.07 13.23 13.77
N PRO A 353 13.84 12.52 14.62
CA PRO A 353 15.29 12.34 14.42
C PRO A 353 15.64 11.66 13.09
N ASP A 354 14.79 10.74 12.61
CA ASP A 354 14.98 10.02 11.35
C ASP A 354 15.03 10.93 10.12
N PHE A 355 14.49 12.15 10.23
CA PHE A 355 14.46 13.15 9.16
C PHE A 355 15.09 14.48 9.61
N LEU A 356 16.20 14.40 10.36
CA LEU A 356 16.99 15.55 10.83
C LEU A 356 16.21 16.56 11.70
N GLY A 357 15.06 16.14 12.21
CA GLY A 357 14.11 16.96 12.94
C GLY A 357 13.33 17.99 12.15
N ILE A 358 13.25 17.80 10.83
CA ILE A 358 12.50 18.68 9.93
C ILE A 358 10.99 18.53 10.19
N TYR A 359 10.30 19.67 10.17
CA TYR A 359 8.85 19.80 10.22
C TYR A 359 8.40 20.77 9.11
N PRO A 360 8.05 20.27 7.92
CA PRO A 360 8.01 21.10 6.71
C PRO A 360 6.67 21.79 6.43
N TRP A 361 5.77 21.81 7.41
CA TRP A 361 4.47 22.48 7.30
C TRP A 361 4.06 23.05 8.64
N ASP A 362 3.05 23.93 8.64
CA ASP A 362 2.28 24.25 9.84
C ASP A 362 0.81 23.90 9.59
N TRP A 363 0.08 23.50 10.64
CA TRP A 363 -1.38 23.36 10.58
C TRP A 363 -2.02 24.69 10.92
N ILE A 364 -2.61 25.33 9.90
CA ILE A 364 -3.18 26.68 10.03
C ILE A 364 -4.67 26.75 9.66
N GLY A 365 -5.19 25.72 8.99
CA GLY A 365 -6.59 25.64 8.58
C GLY A 365 -7.42 24.71 9.47
N ASP A 366 -8.69 24.56 9.11
CA ASP A 366 -9.66 23.76 9.85
C ASP A 366 -9.58 22.28 9.48
N ASP A 367 -8.70 21.56 10.16
CA ASP A 367 -8.53 20.11 9.98
C ASP A 367 -9.73 19.30 10.49
N ASN A 368 -10.55 19.85 11.40
CA ASN A 368 -11.79 19.18 11.83
C ASN A 368 -12.78 19.13 10.67
N LYS A 369 -13.00 20.25 9.99
CA LYS A 369 -13.93 20.31 8.85
C LYS A 369 -13.53 19.36 7.72
N SER A 370 -12.23 19.32 7.38
CA SER A 370 -11.71 18.35 6.39
C SER A 370 -11.93 16.91 6.84
N PHE A 371 -11.74 16.61 8.13
CA PHE A 371 -11.93 15.26 8.65
C PHE A 371 -13.40 14.85 8.70
N GLU A 372 -14.28 15.72 9.21
CA GLU A 372 -15.72 15.48 9.28
C GLU A 372 -16.31 15.12 7.91
N ALA A 373 -15.83 15.77 6.84
CA ALA A 373 -16.23 15.50 5.46
C ALA A 373 -15.92 14.06 4.98
N LEU A 374 -15.03 13.33 5.67
CA LEU A 374 -14.65 11.95 5.36
C LEU A 374 -15.35 10.91 6.24
N THR A 375 -16.03 11.35 7.31
CA THR A 375 -16.66 10.47 8.29
C THR A 375 -18.13 10.16 7.96
N GLY A 376 -18.73 9.23 8.69
CA GLY A 376 -20.16 8.92 8.57
C GLY A 376 -20.52 7.84 7.55
N GLY A 377 -19.53 7.11 7.02
CA GLY A 377 -19.77 5.98 6.13
C GLY A 377 -18.51 5.42 5.48
N LEU A 378 -18.73 4.49 4.56
CA LEU A 378 -17.69 3.99 3.67
C LEU A 378 -17.27 5.06 2.65
N LEU A 379 -15.98 5.07 2.37
CA LEU A 379 -15.33 5.99 1.44
C LEU A 379 -14.29 5.21 0.62
N VAL A 380 -14.25 5.46 -0.69
CA VAL A 380 -13.08 5.12 -1.51
C VAL A 380 -12.01 6.18 -1.28
N ALA A 381 -10.75 5.80 -1.04
CA ALA A 381 -9.70 6.78 -0.72
C ALA A 381 -9.61 7.90 -1.79
N PRO A 382 -9.52 9.19 -1.41
CA PRO A 382 -9.50 10.33 -2.34
C PRO A 382 -8.43 10.22 -3.44
N ILE A 383 -7.26 9.67 -3.12
CA ILE A 383 -6.19 9.37 -4.09
C ILE A 383 -6.71 8.45 -5.21
N LEU A 384 -7.41 7.38 -4.86
CA LEU A 384 -7.99 6.44 -5.85
C LEU A 384 -9.10 7.12 -6.66
N GLN A 385 -9.90 7.98 -6.02
CA GLN A 385 -10.97 8.71 -6.70
C GLN A 385 -10.43 9.62 -7.81
N LYS A 386 -9.36 10.38 -7.52
CA LYS A 386 -8.85 11.40 -8.42
C LYS A 386 -7.79 10.92 -9.38
N LEU A 387 -7.02 9.88 -9.06
CA LEU A 387 -5.85 9.48 -9.85
C LEU A 387 -5.99 8.13 -10.56
N ILE A 388 -6.96 7.29 -10.18
CA ILE A 388 -7.01 5.89 -10.65
C ILE A 388 -8.40 5.49 -11.16
N LEU A 389 -9.39 5.36 -10.28
CA LEU A 389 -10.65 4.67 -10.60
C LEU A 389 -11.55 5.46 -11.55
N ASN A 390 -11.42 6.79 -11.57
CA ASN A 390 -12.11 7.67 -12.52
C ASN A 390 -11.60 7.56 -13.97
N ARG A 391 -10.56 6.77 -14.27
CA ARG A 391 -10.13 6.49 -15.66
C ARG A 391 -11.00 5.43 -16.33
N ASN A 392 -11.55 4.51 -15.53
CA ASN A 392 -12.37 3.40 -15.98
C ASN A 392 -13.65 3.34 -15.12
N PRO A 393 -14.50 4.38 -15.17
CA PRO A 393 -15.61 4.51 -14.24
C PRO A 393 -16.66 3.42 -14.44
N VAL A 394 -16.89 2.98 -15.68
CA VAL A 394 -17.87 1.92 -15.96
C VAL A 394 -17.41 0.58 -15.38
N GLU A 395 -16.15 0.20 -15.62
CA GLU A 395 -15.56 -1.05 -15.11
C GLU A 395 -15.52 -1.05 -13.58
N THR A 396 -15.20 0.10 -12.99
CA THR A 396 -15.18 0.26 -11.54
C THR A 396 -16.58 0.11 -10.94
N LEU A 397 -17.58 0.74 -11.53
CA LEU A 397 -18.97 0.60 -11.08
C LEU A 397 -19.51 -0.82 -11.28
N ASP A 398 -19.18 -1.49 -12.38
CA ASP A 398 -19.58 -2.88 -12.62
C ASP A 398 -18.99 -3.84 -11.57
N PHE A 399 -17.72 -3.62 -11.22
CA PHE A 399 -17.07 -4.32 -10.12
C PHE A 399 -17.81 -4.06 -8.80
N ALA A 400 -18.10 -2.80 -8.49
CA ALA A 400 -18.82 -2.44 -7.27
C ALA A 400 -20.24 -3.04 -7.23
N ASP A 401 -20.95 -3.01 -8.36
CA ASP A 401 -22.28 -3.61 -8.54
C ASP A 401 -22.22 -5.13 -8.32
N THR A 402 -21.17 -5.80 -8.80
CA THR A 402 -20.99 -7.24 -8.60
C THR A 402 -20.82 -7.58 -7.13
N VAL A 403 -19.91 -6.89 -6.44
CA VAL A 403 -19.66 -7.10 -5.00
C VAL A 403 -20.90 -6.79 -4.17
N SER A 404 -21.66 -5.75 -4.55
CA SER A 404 -22.85 -5.31 -3.81
C SER A 404 -23.99 -6.32 -3.74
N LYS A 405 -23.98 -7.32 -4.64
CA LYS A 405 -25.01 -8.37 -4.70
C LYS A 405 -24.82 -9.45 -3.63
N TRP A 406 -23.65 -9.53 -3.00
CA TRP A 406 -23.40 -10.46 -1.92
C TRP A 406 -24.09 -10.01 -0.64
N ASP A 407 -24.47 -10.99 0.19
CA ASP A 407 -25.14 -10.76 1.48
C ASP A 407 -24.13 -10.34 2.58
N ILE A 408 -23.46 -9.22 2.35
CA ILE A 408 -22.39 -8.71 3.21
C ILE A 408 -23.00 -8.20 4.52
N VAL A 409 -22.43 -8.60 5.65
CA VAL A 409 -22.74 -8.04 6.98
C VAL A 409 -21.52 -7.40 7.65
N ARG A 410 -20.35 -7.57 7.04
CA ARG A 410 -19.07 -7.10 7.55
C ARG A 410 -18.08 -6.86 6.43
N ILE A 411 -17.31 -5.78 6.54
CA ILE A 411 -16.20 -5.47 5.64
C ILE A 411 -14.92 -5.33 6.46
N ILE A 412 -13.84 -5.96 6.02
CA ILE A 412 -12.51 -5.83 6.61
C ILE A 412 -11.59 -5.19 5.56
N PRO A 413 -11.29 -3.88 5.68
CA PRO A 413 -10.34 -3.21 4.81
C PRO A 413 -8.89 -3.49 5.25
N ALA A 414 -7.94 -3.25 4.35
CA ALA A 414 -6.52 -3.37 4.71
C ALA A 414 -5.99 -2.18 5.53
N HIS A 415 -6.68 -1.04 5.49
CA HIS A 415 -6.28 0.20 6.15
C HIS A 415 -7.35 0.75 7.08
N LEU A 416 -6.93 1.62 8.01
CA LEU A 416 -7.78 2.35 8.97
C LEU A 416 -8.62 1.40 9.85
N LYS A 417 -9.90 1.75 10.08
CA LYS A 417 -10.77 1.04 11.01
C LYS A 417 -11.05 -0.40 10.56
N ASN A 418 -11.03 -1.31 11.52
CA ASN A 418 -11.28 -2.72 11.31
C ASN A 418 -12.78 -3.06 11.46
N ASN A 419 -13.20 -4.24 11.02
CA ASN A 419 -14.49 -4.86 11.38
C ASN A 419 -15.72 -3.98 11.11
N LEU A 420 -15.79 -3.40 9.90
CA LEU A 420 -16.84 -2.44 9.54
C LEU A 420 -18.19 -3.14 9.39
N LYS A 421 -19.26 -2.54 9.93
CA LYS A 421 -20.62 -3.11 9.92
C LYS A 421 -21.46 -2.47 8.82
N TYR A 422 -21.22 -2.90 7.59
CA TYR A 422 -21.89 -2.41 6.40
C TYR A 422 -22.33 -3.57 5.52
N ASN A 423 -23.30 -3.31 4.64
CA ASN A 423 -23.81 -4.28 3.67
C ASN A 423 -23.35 -3.96 2.24
N GLY A 424 -23.80 -4.77 1.28
CA GLY A 424 -23.47 -4.58 -0.14
C GLY A 424 -23.94 -3.26 -0.73
N ALA A 425 -25.10 -2.73 -0.29
CA ALA A 425 -25.61 -1.45 -0.76
C ALA A 425 -24.75 -0.27 -0.26
N ASP A 426 -24.32 -0.31 1.01
CA ASP A 426 -23.37 0.67 1.54
C ASP A 426 -22.02 0.60 0.81
N TYR A 427 -21.53 -0.61 0.52
CA TYR A 427 -20.32 -0.79 -0.28
C TYR A 427 -20.46 -0.13 -1.66
N ARG A 428 -21.58 -0.37 -2.36
CA ARG A 428 -21.82 0.25 -3.67
C ARG A 428 -21.91 1.77 -3.61
N ALA A 429 -22.57 2.31 -2.57
CA ALA A 429 -22.73 3.75 -2.40
C ALA A 429 -21.39 4.48 -2.21
N ALA A 430 -20.36 3.81 -1.67
CA ALA A 430 -19.02 4.40 -1.55
C ALA A 430 -18.42 4.81 -2.92
N PHE A 431 -18.87 4.18 -4.02
CA PHE A 431 -18.41 4.46 -5.39
C PHE A 431 -19.24 5.52 -6.12
N ASP A 432 -20.21 6.15 -5.46
CA ASP A 432 -21.09 7.14 -6.11
C ASP A 432 -20.34 8.40 -6.58
N PHE A 433 -19.09 8.62 -6.13
CA PHE A 433 -18.16 9.62 -6.68
C PHE A 433 -17.88 9.45 -8.19
N LEU A 434 -18.14 8.26 -8.74
CA LEU A 434 -18.03 7.96 -10.17
C LEU A 434 -19.33 8.18 -10.95
N THR A 435 -20.40 8.64 -10.30
CA THR A 435 -21.65 9.00 -10.97
C THR A 435 -21.75 10.51 -11.14
N ALA A 436 -22.48 10.97 -12.15
CA ALA A 436 -22.70 12.40 -12.37
C ALA A 436 -23.43 13.09 -11.19
N GLU A 437 -24.24 12.35 -10.44
CA GLU A 437 -24.93 12.84 -9.23
C GLU A 437 -23.96 12.99 -8.03
N GLY A 438 -22.91 12.17 -8.00
CA GLY A 438 -21.96 12.12 -6.91
C GLY A 438 -22.52 11.44 -5.65
N PRO A 439 -21.76 11.48 -4.53
CA PRO A 439 -22.21 10.91 -3.26
C PRO A 439 -23.49 11.55 -2.74
N LYS A 440 -24.41 10.73 -2.22
CA LYS A 440 -25.68 11.18 -1.62
C LYS A 440 -25.46 12.02 -0.35
N PRO A 441 -26.41 12.90 0.02
CA PRO A 441 -26.35 13.64 1.29
C PRO A 441 -26.14 12.72 2.50
N GLY A 442 -25.26 13.12 3.41
CA GLY A 442 -24.92 12.35 4.61
C GLY A 442 -23.92 11.21 4.39
N LYS A 443 -23.48 10.96 3.15
CA LYS A 443 -22.33 10.08 2.87
C LYS A 443 -21.02 10.89 2.83
N PRO A 444 -19.87 10.26 3.12
CA PRO A 444 -18.58 10.91 3.01
C PRO A 444 -18.37 11.58 1.66
N LYS A 445 -18.00 12.85 1.67
CA LYS A 445 -17.68 13.65 0.49
C LYS A 445 -16.52 14.58 0.81
N PRO A 446 -15.29 14.23 0.39
CA PRO A 446 -14.12 15.10 0.52
C PRO A 446 -14.39 16.55 0.10
N LEU A 447 -13.82 17.51 0.82
CA LEU A 447 -13.89 18.92 0.43
C LEU A 447 -13.05 19.15 -0.83
N GLU A 448 -13.53 20.02 -1.74
CA GLU A 448 -12.78 20.31 -2.97
C GLU A 448 -11.41 20.94 -2.67
N ALA A 449 -11.30 21.72 -1.59
CA ALA A 449 -10.04 22.33 -1.18
C ALA A 449 -8.95 21.28 -0.85
N ASP A 450 -9.34 20.13 -0.30
CA ASP A 450 -8.40 19.06 0.05
C ASP A 450 -7.90 18.29 -1.18
N PHE A 451 -8.58 18.41 -2.32
CA PHE A 451 -8.17 17.78 -3.57
C PHE A 451 -7.08 18.54 -4.33
N GLN A 452 -6.70 19.76 -3.93
CA GLN A 452 -5.81 20.62 -4.72
C GLN A 452 -4.54 19.89 -5.16
N THR A 453 -3.79 19.30 -4.23
CA THR A 453 -2.54 18.57 -4.53
C THR A 453 -2.77 17.35 -5.43
N LEU A 454 -3.90 16.66 -5.28
CA LEU A 454 -4.25 15.53 -6.14
C LEU A 454 -4.65 16.00 -7.56
N ASN A 455 -5.33 17.14 -7.66
CA ASN A 455 -5.68 17.76 -8.94
C ASN A 455 -4.40 18.23 -9.67
N ASP A 456 -3.44 18.84 -8.96
CA ASP A 456 -2.15 19.25 -9.52
C ASP A 456 -1.30 18.04 -9.96
N ALA A 457 -1.26 16.98 -9.15
CA ALA A 457 -0.63 15.71 -9.53
C ALA A 457 -1.28 15.11 -10.78
N ASN A 458 -2.62 15.15 -10.87
CA ASN A 458 -3.36 14.68 -12.04
C ASN A 458 -2.96 15.44 -13.32
N VAL A 459 -2.85 16.77 -13.28
CA VAL A 459 -2.39 17.58 -14.43
C VAL A 459 -1.00 17.13 -14.88
N ASN A 460 -0.04 17.06 -13.95
CA ASN A 460 1.33 16.64 -14.26
C ASN A 460 1.40 15.21 -14.84
N LEU A 461 0.60 14.29 -14.31
CA LEU A 461 0.53 12.91 -14.81
C LEU A 461 -0.06 12.83 -16.22
N LEU A 462 -1.04 13.69 -16.54
CA LEU A 462 -1.60 13.79 -17.89
C LEU A 462 -0.59 14.39 -18.87
N GLU A 463 0.05 15.50 -18.51
CA GLU A 463 1.05 16.18 -19.36
C GLU A 463 2.26 15.29 -19.65
N SER A 464 2.67 14.49 -18.66
CA SER A 464 3.75 13.53 -18.84
C SER A 464 3.34 12.28 -19.64
N GLY A 465 2.04 12.08 -19.88
CA GLY A 465 1.49 10.86 -20.50
C GLY A 465 1.57 9.62 -19.63
N ALA A 466 1.74 9.80 -18.30
CA ALA A 466 1.77 8.70 -17.34
C ALA A 466 0.40 8.05 -17.20
N VAL A 467 -0.66 8.87 -17.18
CA VAL A 467 -2.07 8.44 -17.07
C VAL A 467 -2.88 8.97 -18.24
N SER A 468 -4.01 8.33 -18.53
CA SER A 468 -4.93 8.76 -19.57
C SER A 468 -5.96 9.77 -19.07
N PRO A 469 -6.53 10.60 -19.97
CA PRO A 469 -7.65 11.48 -19.64
C PRO A 469 -8.84 10.72 -19.05
N THR A 470 -9.58 11.39 -18.18
CA THR A 470 -10.80 10.83 -17.59
C THR A 470 -11.97 10.94 -18.59
N PRO A 471 -12.68 9.84 -18.89
CA PRO A 471 -13.90 9.91 -19.67
C PRO A 471 -15.03 10.61 -18.88
N PRO A 472 -16.16 10.97 -19.52
CA PRO A 472 -17.34 11.46 -18.79
C PRO A 472 -17.85 10.45 -17.76
N LEU A 473 -18.46 10.94 -16.68
CA LEU A 473 -19.02 10.07 -15.65
C LEU A 473 -20.33 9.42 -16.10
N PRO A 474 -20.58 8.15 -15.74
CA PRO A 474 -21.90 7.52 -15.84
C PRO A 474 -23.02 8.42 -15.29
N GLY A 475 -24.10 8.58 -16.07
CA GLY A 475 -25.22 9.48 -15.74
C GLY A 475 -25.09 10.90 -16.30
N THR A 476 -23.99 11.24 -17.00
CA THR A 476 -23.87 12.53 -17.70
C THR A 476 -24.96 12.67 -18.77
N PRO A 477 -25.74 13.76 -18.78
CA PRO A 477 -26.80 13.95 -19.77
C PRO A 477 -26.28 13.86 -21.21
N GLY A 478 -26.93 13.03 -22.03
CA GLY A 478 -26.57 12.84 -23.43
C GLY A 478 -25.33 12.00 -23.69
N VAL A 479 -24.75 11.36 -22.67
CA VAL A 479 -23.60 10.44 -22.84
C VAL A 479 -24.03 9.01 -22.50
N THR A 480 -23.89 8.12 -23.46
CA THR A 480 -24.18 6.69 -23.31
C THR A 480 -23.02 5.96 -22.61
N ARG A 481 -23.34 4.80 -22.02
CA ARG A 481 -22.35 3.91 -21.41
C ARG A 481 -21.29 3.46 -22.41
N GLN A 482 -21.67 3.18 -23.65
CA GLN A 482 -20.76 2.77 -24.73
C GLN A 482 -19.76 3.89 -25.08
N GLU A 483 -20.21 5.14 -25.11
CA GLU A 483 -19.32 6.29 -25.36
C GLU A 483 -18.30 6.50 -24.23
N ILE A 484 -18.70 6.26 -22.98
CA ILE A 484 -17.77 6.32 -21.84
C ILE A 484 -16.70 5.24 -21.97
N ILE A 485 -17.10 4.00 -22.29
CA ILE A 485 -16.17 2.88 -22.51
C ILE A 485 -15.21 3.20 -23.66
N ALA A 486 -15.72 3.73 -24.78
CA ALA A 486 -14.90 4.09 -25.95
C ALA A 486 -13.90 5.23 -25.68
N LYS A 487 -14.20 6.12 -24.72
CA LYS A 487 -13.31 7.18 -24.26
C LYS A 487 -12.38 6.75 -23.11
N SER A 488 -12.63 5.59 -22.51
CA SER A 488 -11.75 5.02 -21.47
C SER A 488 -10.53 4.41 -22.14
N ALA A 489 -9.35 4.67 -21.59
CA ALA A 489 -8.11 4.10 -22.12
C ALA A 489 -7.76 2.79 -21.42
N TYR A 490 -7.21 1.85 -22.19
CA TYR A 490 -6.80 0.53 -21.72
C TYR A 490 -5.34 0.29 -22.09
N GLY A 491 -4.50 0.15 -21.07
CA GLY A 491 -3.06 -0.01 -21.24
C GLY A 491 -2.60 -1.48 -21.28
N CYS A 492 -1.38 -1.65 -21.78
CA CYS A 492 -0.58 -2.86 -21.64
C CYS A 492 0.82 -2.51 -21.09
N ARG A 493 1.41 -3.41 -20.32
CA ARG A 493 2.79 -3.35 -19.83
C ARG A 493 3.41 -4.74 -19.83
N ASP A 494 4.58 -4.88 -20.46
CA ASP A 494 5.37 -6.12 -20.48
C ASP A 494 4.52 -7.38 -20.79
N ASN A 495 3.72 -7.31 -21.85
CA ASN A 495 2.78 -8.34 -22.34
C ASN A 495 1.54 -8.60 -21.46
N ILE A 496 1.36 -7.89 -20.35
CA ILE A 496 0.12 -7.89 -19.57
C ILE A 496 -0.72 -6.71 -20.02
N CYS A 497 -1.90 -7.00 -20.57
CA CYS A 497 -2.89 -6.00 -20.94
C CYS A 497 -4.05 -6.04 -19.95
N SER A 498 -4.65 -4.87 -19.69
CA SER A 498 -5.97 -4.83 -19.07
C SER A 498 -6.96 -5.67 -19.92
N PRO A 499 -7.98 -6.32 -19.32
CA PRO A 499 -8.85 -7.25 -20.06
C PRO A 499 -9.46 -6.64 -21.33
N LYS A 500 -9.83 -5.36 -21.28
CA LYS A 500 -10.41 -4.61 -22.42
C LYS A 500 -9.39 -4.04 -23.41
N ALA A 501 -8.09 -4.08 -23.13
CA ALA A 501 -7.06 -3.78 -24.15
C ALA A 501 -6.82 -4.95 -25.12
N LYS A 502 -7.30 -6.15 -24.78
CA LYS A 502 -7.21 -7.35 -25.64
C LYS A 502 -8.42 -7.53 -26.56
N ALA A 503 -9.51 -6.81 -26.29
CA ALA A 503 -10.76 -6.82 -27.04
C ALA A 503 -10.75 -5.67 -28.05
#